data_AF-A0AAV5MS69-F1
#
_entry.id   AF-A0AAV5MS69-F1
#
_cell.length_a   1.000
_cell.length_b   1.000
_cell.length_c   1.000
_cell.angle_alpha   90.00
_cell.angle_beta   90.00
_cell.angle_gamma   90.00
#
_symmetry.space_group_name_H-M   'P 1'
#
loop_
_entity.id
_entity.type
_entity.pdbx_description
1 polymer ?
#
loop_
_entity_poly.entity_id
_entity_poly.type
_entity_poly.pdbx_seq_one_letter_code
_entity_poly.pdbx_strand_id
1 'polypeptide(L)'
;MDIFFSRNPRSSSQPITSEDNVIDNGWWNLFDNLWIIISEMNGKGPSKMLPKMASSVGPSLGQRARGLVESLNIPAAEMAAVVVSGGIGTALGGKQSKSVDKAMALRGERCPRIVFRLVILYLCKSPLEKASRCVQQVISLLPFLLVADDEQSKSRLQLFIWSLLAVRSQYAILDDGARFHVIAHLIRETVVCGKSMLATSMVGRDDSSDSTSTLKETSSIHNLIQKDRVLAAVFEEAKYIRTLNSDRSRQLQELCARMDENSSVEINNKEAFENEIQNSLSAILSSDESRRAVYLLTHEEHQQNVAK
;
A
#
# COMPACT_ATOMS: atom_id res chain seq x y z
N MET A 1 -44.04 23.18 -0.66
CA MET A 1 -44.49 22.47 0.56
C MET A 1 -43.25 22.13 1.35
N ASP A 2 -43.00 23.00 2.31
CA ASP A 2 -41.84 23.06 3.19
C ASP A 2 -41.85 21.93 4.22
N ILE A 3 -40.67 21.37 4.52
CA ILE A 3 -40.39 20.85 5.86
C ILE A 3 -39.04 21.40 6.32
N PHE A 4 -39.12 22.11 7.43
CA PHE A 4 -38.14 22.99 8.03
C PHE A 4 -36.85 22.29 8.50
N PHE A 5 -35.71 22.94 8.23
CA PHE A 5 -34.51 22.86 9.04
C PHE A 5 -34.81 23.37 10.46
N SER A 6 -34.82 22.49 11.45
CA SER A 6 -34.80 22.90 12.86
C SER A 6 -33.35 23.03 13.32
N ARG A 7 -32.95 24.26 13.59
CA ARG A 7 -31.72 24.68 14.23
C ARG A 7 -32.05 25.01 15.68
N ASN A 8 -31.50 24.27 16.65
CA ASN A 8 -30.95 24.90 17.85
C ASN A 8 -29.89 24.01 18.55
N PRO A 9 -28.86 24.63 19.16
CA PRO A 9 -27.71 23.96 19.77
C PRO A 9 -27.88 23.85 21.29
N ARG A 10 -27.54 22.69 21.85
CA ARG A 10 -27.06 22.56 23.24
C ARG A 10 -26.50 21.17 23.49
N SER A 11 -25.19 21.15 23.74
CA SER A 11 -24.49 20.29 24.69
C SER A 11 -25.16 18.95 25.04
N SER A 12 -24.73 17.89 24.36
CA SER A 12 -24.48 16.63 25.06
C SER A 12 -23.03 16.26 24.81
N SER A 13 -22.17 16.60 25.78
CA SER A 13 -20.86 15.97 25.90
C SER A 13 -21.11 14.53 26.28
N GLN A 14 -21.32 13.66 25.28
CA GLN A 14 -21.19 12.24 25.51
C GLN A 14 -19.69 11.95 25.70
N PRO A 15 -19.26 11.44 26.87
CA PRO A 15 -17.94 10.84 26.95
C PRO A 15 -17.94 9.69 25.94
N ILE A 16 -16.92 9.65 25.08
CA ILE A 16 -16.70 8.55 24.16
C ILE A 16 -16.56 7.31 25.04
N THR A 17 -17.64 6.52 25.15
CA THR A 17 -17.62 5.21 25.80
C THR A 17 -16.64 4.37 25.01
N SER A 18 -15.53 4.08 25.68
CA SER A 18 -14.46 3.19 25.25
C SER A 18 -14.99 1.77 25.18
N GLU A 19 -15.65 1.42 24.10
CA GLU A 19 -15.84 0.02 23.72
C GLU A 19 -15.15 -0.22 22.36
N ASP A 20 -14.15 -1.09 22.43
CA ASP A 20 -13.47 -1.81 21.36
C ASP A 20 -12.95 -1.03 20.16
N ASN A 21 -11.68 -0.62 20.28
CA ASN A 21 -10.62 -1.10 19.38
C ASN A 21 -9.30 -0.70 20.03
N VAL A 22 -8.83 -1.50 20.99
CA VAL A 22 -7.41 -1.45 21.35
C VAL A 22 -6.69 -1.90 20.09
N ILE A 23 -6.22 -0.94 19.30
CA ILE A 23 -5.31 -1.19 18.21
C ILE A 23 -4.12 -1.90 18.85
N ASP A 24 -4.04 -3.22 18.62
CA ASP A 24 -3.00 -4.07 19.18
C ASP A 24 -1.62 -3.46 18.92
N ASN A 25 -0.69 -3.64 19.86
CA ASN A 25 0.67 -3.12 19.75
C ASN A 25 1.35 -3.56 18.43
N GLY A 26 0.96 -4.72 17.87
CA GLY A 26 1.39 -5.18 16.55
C GLY A 26 1.03 -4.22 15.40
N TRP A 27 -0.15 -3.61 15.42
CA TRP A 27 -0.56 -2.63 14.41
C TRP A 27 0.25 -1.34 14.48
N TRP A 28 0.57 -0.88 15.68
CA TRP A 28 1.41 0.29 15.85
C TRP A 28 2.82 0.05 15.32
N ASN A 29 3.39 -1.15 15.49
CA ASN A 29 4.68 -1.49 14.88
C ASN A 29 4.63 -1.42 13.35
N LEU A 30 3.54 -1.88 12.74
CA LEU A 30 3.34 -1.77 11.30
C LEU A 30 3.23 -0.30 10.85
N PHE A 31 2.51 0.53 11.60
CA PHE A 31 2.41 1.96 11.31
C PHE A 31 3.73 2.71 11.53
N ASP A 32 4.50 2.34 12.57
CA ASP A 32 5.81 2.89 12.86
C ASP A 32 6.78 2.54 11.70
N ASN A 33 6.76 1.30 11.20
CA ASN A 33 7.54 0.87 10.03
C ASN A 33 7.14 1.60 8.75
N LEU A 34 5.83 1.76 8.51
CA LEU A 34 5.32 2.53 7.38
C LEU A 34 5.82 3.99 7.45
N TRP A 35 5.86 4.55 8.65
CA TRP A 35 6.35 5.91 8.87
C TRP A 35 7.84 6.05 8.58
N ILE A 36 8.65 5.05 8.96
CA ILE A 36 10.08 4.99 8.61
C ILE A 36 10.25 5.00 7.10
N ILE A 37 9.52 4.15 6.36
CA ILE A 37 9.59 4.09 4.89
C ILE A 37 9.21 5.44 4.27
N ILE A 38 8.14 6.06 4.75
CA ILE A 38 7.72 7.39 4.27
C ILE A 38 8.82 8.43 4.53
N SER A 39 9.46 8.41 5.70
CA SER A 39 10.53 9.34 6.03
C SER A 39 11.77 9.15 5.15
N GLU A 40 12.15 7.90 4.86
CA GLU A 40 13.26 7.54 3.97
C GLU A 40 12.98 7.97 2.53
N MET A 41 11.76 7.72 2.04
CA MET A 41 11.34 8.15 0.70
C MET A 41 11.41 9.67 0.49
N ASN A 42 11.24 10.45 1.56
CA ASN A 42 11.30 11.91 1.54
C ASN A 42 12.68 12.48 1.95
N GLY A 43 13.71 11.63 2.05
CA GLY A 43 15.09 12.05 2.36
C GLY A 43 15.32 12.43 3.83
N LYS A 44 14.40 12.09 4.73
CA LYS A 44 14.47 12.32 6.19
C LYS A 44 14.52 11.01 6.99
N GLY A 45 15.11 9.96 6.41
CA GLY A 45 15.43 8.74 7.16
C GLY A 45 16.42 9.05 8.30
N PRO A 46 16.57 8.17 9.30
CA PRO A 46 17.56 8.34 10.36
C PRO A 46 18.91 8.58 9.72
N SER A 47 19.43 9.80 9.88
CA SER A 47 20.76 10.18 9.41
C SER A 47 21.77 9.30 10.13
N LYS A 48 22.14 8.18 9.50
CA LYS A 48 23.49 7.69 9.67
C LYS A 48 24.34 8.75 9.01
N MET A 49 24.98 9.59 9.83
CA MET A 49 26.19 10.28 9.43
C MET A 49 27.10 9.23 8.82
N LEU A 50 27.09 9.13 7.49
CA LEU A 50 28.04 8.30 6.79
C LEU A 50 29.37 9.04 6.91
N PRO A 51 30.40 8.45 7.54
CA PRO A 51 31.69 9.09 7.66
C PRO A 51 32.21 9.42 6.27
N LYS A 52 32.83 10.58 6.17
CA LYS A 52 33.64 11.00 5.03
C LYS A 52 34.67 9.91 4.68
N MET A 53 34.39 9.10 3.66
CA MET A 53 35.36 8.26 2.94
C MET A 53 34.99 8.33 1.45
N ALA A 54 35.72 9.13 0.68
CA ALA A 54 36.83 8.70 -0.18
C ALA A 54 36.31 8.20 -1.54
N SER A 55 36.82 8.87 -2.58
CA SER A 55 36.63 8.53 -3.99
C SER A 55 36.85 7.04 -4.23
N SER A 56 35.79 6.33 -4.63
CA SER A 56 35.89 5.01 -5.21
C SER A 56 34.95 4.92 -6.39
N VAL A 57 35.54 5.01 -7.58
CA VAL A 57 34.95 4.63 -8.86
C VAL A 57 34.63 3.13 -8.80
N GLY A 58 33.35 2.75 -8.88
CA GLY A 58 32.92 1.35 -8.93
C GLY A 58 31.45 1.23 -9.37
N PRO A 59 31.08 0.28 -10.25
CA PRO A 59 30.06 0.54 -11.27
C PRO A 59 28.62 0.15 -10.91
N SER A 60 27.70 0.82 -11.61
CA SER A 60 26.24 0.71 -11.56
C SER A 60 25.70 -0.63 -12.11
N LEU A 61 24.59 -1.07 -11.50
CA LEU A 61 23.78 -2.28 -11.73
C LEU A 61 23.35 -2.54 -13.20
N GLY A 62 23.62 -1.63 -14.15
CA GLY A 62 23.30 -1.79 -15.58
C GLY A 62 24.30 -2.61 -16.40
N GLN A 63 25.45 -3.01 -15.85
CA GLN A 63 26.49 -3.73 -16.62
C GLN A 63 26.36 -5.26 -16.62
N ARG A 64 25.57 -5.85 -15.72
CA ARG A 64 25.46 -7.32 -15.61
C ARG A 64 24.62 -7.99 -16.69
N ALA A 65 23.88 -7.23 -17.50
CA ALA A 65 23.07 -7.76 -18.60
C ALA A 65 23.82 -7.88 -19.94
N ARG A 66 25.07 -7.37 -20.04
CA ARG A 66 25.93 -7.59 -21.23
C ARG A 66 26.87 -8.80 -21.09
N GLY A 67 27.17 -9.23 -19.86
CA GLY A 67 28.07 -10.36 -19.59
C GLY A 67 27.47 -11.76 -19.76
N LEU A 68 26.17 -11.88 -20.08
CA LEU A 68 25.54 -13.16 -20.41
C LEU A 68 25.42 -13.42 -21.93
N VAL A 69 25.83 -12.44 -22.74
CA VAL A 69 25.77 -12.51 -24.21
C VAL A 69 27.14 -12.88 -24.81
N GLU A 70 28.23 -12.74 -24.06
CA GLU A 70 29.58 -13.12 -24.51
C GLU A 70 29.96 -14.59 -24.19
N SER A 71 29.07 -15.37 -23.57
CA SER A 71 29.30 -16.80 -23.26
C SER A 71 28.65 -17.77 -24.25
N LEU A 72 27.98 -17.28 -25.31
CA LEU A 72 27.53 -18.10 -26.44
C LEU A 72 28.42 -17.80 -27.64
N ASN A 73 29.40 -18.67 -27.84
CA ASN A 73 30.32 -18.68 -28.96
C ASN A 73 29.57 -19.05 -30.26
N ILE A 74 28.77 -18.13 -30.80
CA ILE A 74 28.09 -18.27 -32.09
C ILE A 74 28.86 -17.43 -33.12
N PRO A 75 29.47 -18.05 -34.16
CA PRO A 75 30.16 -17.33 -35.21
C PRO A 75 29.24 -16.34 -35.93
N ALA A 76 29.71 -15.11 -36.10
CA ALA A 76 28.96 -13.94 -36.56
C ALA A 76 28.52 -13.94 -38.05
N ALA A 77 28.31 -15.09 -38.68
CA ALA A 77 28.08 -15.18 -40.14
C ALA A 77 26.74 -15.81 -40.59
N GLU A 78 25.86 -16.25 -39.70
CA GLU A 78 24.61 -16.97 -40.09
C GLU A 78 23.29 -16.45 -39.48
N MET A 79 23.15 -15.14 -39.20
CA MET A 79 21.87 -14.58 -38.70
C MET A 79 21.21 -13.55 -39.64
N ALA A 80 21.59 -13.54 -40.92
CA ALA A 80 20.90 -12.75 -41.95
C ALA A 80 19.86 -13.57 -42.75
N ALA A 81 19.68 -14.87 -42.46
CA ALA A 81 18.90 -15.77 -43.31
C ALA A 81 17.81 -16.60 -42.58
N VAL A 82 17.41 -16.21 -41.35
CA VAL A 82 16.22 -16.78 -40.69
C VAL A 82 15.30 -15.64 -40.25
N VAL A 83 15.00 -14.77 -41.20
CA VAL A 83 13.70 -14.12 -41.26
C VAL A 83 12.96 -14.84 -42.37
N VAL A 84 11.74 -15.30 -42.06
CA VAL A 84 10.74 -15.90 -42.95
C VAL A 84 10.79 -17.43 -43.09
N SER A 85 10.00 -18.14 -42.26
CA SER A 85 9.04 -19.15 -42.76
C SER A 85 8.04 -19.61 -41.68
N GLY A 86 6.75 -19.36 -41.93
CA GLY A 86 5.57 -20.02 -41.33
C GLY A 86 5.12 -19.52 -39.93
N GLY A 87 4.04 -18.78 -39.72
CA GLY A 87 2.84 -18.53 -40.51
C GLY A 87 1.61 -19.23 -39.91
N ILE A 88 0.88 -18.55 -39.01
CA ILE A 88 -0.58 -18.60 -38.90
C ILE A 88 -1.10 -17.27 -38.29
N GLY A 89 -1.87 -16.51 -39.08
CA GLY A 89 -2.66 -15.34 -38.64
C GLY A 89 -3.91 -15.76 -37.84
N THR A 90 -4.80 -14.89 -37.35
CA THR A 90 -5.27 -13.59 -37.86
C THR A 90 -6.14 -12.91 -36.77
N ALA A 91 -6.17 -11.57 -36.77
CA ALA A 91 -7.24 -10.67 -36.27
C ALA A 91 -7.46 -10.50 -34.76
N LEU A 92 -6.98 -9.38 -34.21
CA LEU A 92 -7.80 -8.17 -33.98
C LEU A 92 -6.92 -7.05 -33.38
N GLY A 93 -6.95 -5.88 -34.03
CA GLY A 93 -6.17 -4.71 -33.63
C GLY A 93 -6.49 -4.22 -32.23
N GLY A 94 -5.46 -3.75 -31.52
CA GLY A 94 -5.60 -3.20 -30.18
C GLY A 94 -4.35 -2.47 -29.72
N LYS A 95 -4.20 -1.22 -30.16
CA LYS A 95 -3.65 -0.07 -29.41
C LYS A 95 -2.60 -0.42 -28.35
N GLN A 96 -1.32 -0.21 -28.66
CA GLN A 96 -0.22 -0.21 -27.68
C GLN A 96 -0.62 0.69 -26.50
N SER A 97 -0.93 0.06 -25.36
CA SER A 97 -1.41 0.77 -24.18
C SER A 97 -0.24 1.10 -23.25
N LYS A 98 -0.19 2.39 -22.93
CA LYS A 98 0.51 3.11 -21.85
C LYS A 98 0.58 2.35 -20.51
N SER A 99 1.38 1.29 -20.40
CA SER A 99 1.60 0.58 -19.12
C SER A 99 2.85 1.08 -18.38
N VAL A 100 3.81 1.70 -19.06
CA VAL A 100 5.06 2.21 -18.44
C VAL A 100 4.85 3.56 -17.73
N ASP A 101 3.83 4.34 -18.10
CA ASP A 101 3.54 5.62 -17.45
C ASP A 101 2.73 5.50 -16.15
N LYS A 102 2.06 4.37 -15.88
CA LYS A 102 1.26 4.23 -14.65
C LYS A 102 2.12 4.04 -13.39
N ALA A 103 3.25 3.32 -13.50
CA ALA A 103 4.17 3.13 -12.37
C ALA A 103 4.94 4.41 -12.01
N MET A 104 5.26 5.25 -13.01
CA MET A 104 5.86 6.57 -12.78
C MET A 104 4.82 7.64 -12.37
N ALA A 105 3.55 7.50 -12.77
CA ALA A 105 2.45 8.34 -12.30
C ALA A 105 2.06 8.05 -10.83
N LEU A 106 2.22 6.81 -10.36
CA LEU A 106 2.07 6.46 -8.94
C LEU A 106 3.20 7.02 -8.06
N ARG A 107 4.30 7.48 -8.66
CA ARG A 107 5.33 8.31 -8.01
C ARG A 107 4.86 9.76 -7.79
N GLY A 108 3.67 10.13 -8.27
CA GLY A 108 3.23 11.51 -8.46
C GLY A 108 2.21 12.06 -7.46
N GLU A 109 1.86 11.36 -6.37
CA GLU A 109 1.18 12.06 -5.27
C GLU A 109 2.22 12.83 -4.46
N ARG A 110 2.48 14.10 -4.84
CA ARG A 110 3.37 15.01 -4.09
C ARG A 110 2.85 15.29 -2.67
N CYS A 111 1.54 15.14 -2.46
CA CYS A 111 0.85 15.29 -1.18
C CYS A 111 0.15 13.97 -0.83
N PRO A 112 0.79 12.97 -0.20
CA PRO A 112 0.29 11.60 -0.15
C PRO A 112 -0.95 11.48 0.74
N ARG A 113 -2.07 10.98 0.19
CA ARG A 113 -3.33 10.72 0.91
C ARG A 113 -3.08 9.85 2.16
N ILE A 114 -2.17 8.89 2.02
CA ILE A 114 -1.78 7.97 3.09
C ILE A 114 -1.16 8.69 4.28
N VAL A 115 -0.34 9.73 4.06
CA VAL A 115 0.31 10.47 5.14
C VAL A 115 -0.73 11.18 5.98
N PHE A 116 -1.64 11.94 5.36
CA PHE A 116 -2.68 12.66 6.09
C PHE A 116 -3.60 11.74 6.89
N ARG A 117 -4.02 10.62 6.29
CA ARG A 117 -4.84 9.62 6.99
C ARG A 117 -4.10 9.02 8.18
N LEU A 118 -2.81 8.72 8.01
CA LEU A 118 -1.98 8.16 9.07
C LEU A 118 -1.80 9.16 10.22
N VAL A 119 -1.58 10.44 9.92
CA VAL A 119 -1.51 11.51 10.95
C VAL A 119 -2.81 11.60 11.75
N ILE A 120 -3.96 11.62 11.07
CA ILE A 120 -5.27 11.65 11.75
C ILE A 120 -5.44 10.40 12.64
N LEU A 121 -5.00 9.23 12.18
CA LEU A 121 -5.03 8.00 12.99
C LEU A 121 -4.18 8.12 14.26
N TYR A 122 -2.94 8.61 14.15
CA TYR A 122 -2.06 8.83 15.31
C TYR A 122 -2.67 9.82 16.30
N LEU A 123 -3.21 10.94 15.84
CA LEU A 123 -3.80 11.94 16.72
C LEU A 123 -5.03 11.42 17.48
N CYS A 124 -5.87 10.61 16.82
CA CYS A 124 -7.10 10.10 17.40
C CYS A 124 -6.89 8.88 18.32
N LYS A 125 -5.97 7.97 17.97
CA LYS A 125 -5.93 6.62 18.57
C LYS A 125 -4.62 6.26 19.26
N SER A 126 -3.53 6.96 19.01
CA SER A 126 -2.23 6.64 19.62
C SER A 126 -2.09 7.25 21.02
N PRO A 127 -1.15 6.74 21.85
CA PRO A 127 -0.77 7.40 23.10
C PRO A 127 -0.09 8.76 22.81
N LEU A 128 -0.14 9.66 23.79
CA LEU A 128 0.32 11.04 23.65
C LEU A 128 1.75 11.17 23.12
N GLU A 129 2.68 10.33 23.58
CA GLU A 129 4.09 10.43 23.15
C GLU A 129 4.25 10.09 21.67
N LYS A 130 3.50 9.08 21.19
CA LYS A 130 3.51 8.70 19.77
C LYS A 130 2.86 9.77 18.91
N ALA A 131 1.74 10.34 19.36
CA ALA A 131 1.08 11.45 18.67
C ALA A 131 2.01 12.66 18.54
N SER A 132 2.69 13.04 19.63
CA SER A 132 3.65 14.16 19.65
C SER A 132 4.84 13.91 18.71
N ARG A 133 5.43 12.71 18.75
CA ARG A 133 6.53 12.32 17.85
C ARG A 133 6.11 12.35 16.38
N CYS A 134 4.92 11.82 16.08
CA CYS A 134 4.35 11.84 14.74
C CYS A 134 4.22 13.29 14.24
N VAL A 135 3.67 14.20 15.05
CA VAL A 135 3.54 15.63 14.69
C VAL A 135 4.89 16.26 14.36
N GLN A 136 5.94 16.02 15.17
CA GLN A 136 7.27 16.57 14.89
C GLN A 136 7.85 16.07 13.56
N GLN A 137 7.64 14.79 13.25
CA GLN A 137 8.08 14.18 12.00
C GLN A 137 7.28 14.71 10.80
N VAL A 138 5.96 14.89 10.96
CA VAL A 138 5.11 15.49 9.92
C VAL A 138 5.52 16.91 9.64
N ILE A 139 5.73 17.73 10.67
CA ILE A 139 6.14 19.13 10.51
C ILE A 139 7.43 19.22 9.71
N SER A 140 8.38 18.32 9.99
CA SER A 140 9.60 18.21 9.21
C SER A 140 9.31 17.86 7.74
N LEU A 141 8.32 17.03 7.45
CA LEU A 141 7.98 16.61 6.09
C LEU A 141 7.07 17.61 5.36
N LEU A 142 6.30 18.45 6.06
CA LEU A 142 5.33 19.40 5.48
C LEU A 142 5.88 20.21 4.29
N PRO A 143 7.09 20.80 4.34
CA PRO A 143 7.64 21.54 3.21
C PRO A 143 7.81 20.70 1.94
N PHE A 144 8.04 19.40 2.08
CA PHE A 144 8.19 18.45 0.96
C PHE A 144 6.84 17.95 0.45
N LEU A 145 5.86 17.82 1.34
CA LEU A 145 4.51 17.37 1.00
C LEU A 145 3.67 18.47 0.32
N LEU A 146 4.01 19.75 0.55
CA LEU A 146 3.26 20.91 0.08
C LEU A 146 3.94 21.67 -1.07
N VAL A 147 4.85 21.02 -1.81
CA VAL A 147 5.57 21.64 -2.96
C VAL A 147 4.66 21.85 -4.19
N ALA A 148 3.50 21.19 -4.23
CA ALA A 148 2.66 21.15 -5.42
C ALA A 148 1.57 22.24 -5.41
N ASP A 149 1.66 23.19 -6.34
CA ASP A 149 0.66 24.26 -6.52
C ASP A 149 -0.47 23.90 -7.51
N ASP A 150 -0.86 22.62 -7.58
CA ASP A 150 -2.00 22.21 -8.38
C ASP A 150 -3.32 22.32 -7.59
N GLU A 151 -4.44 22.50 -8.30
CA GLU A 151 -5.76 22.66 -7.67
C GLU A 151 -6.18 21.45 -6.84
N GLN A 152 -5.73 20.25 -7.18
CA GLN A 152 -6.05 19.05 -6.42
C GLN A 152 -5.31 19.05 -5.08
N SER A 153 -4.03 19.41 -5.06
CA SER A 153 -3.20 19.55 -3.86
C SER A 153 -3.74 20.64 -2.93
N LYS A 154 -4.20 21.78 -3.45
CA LYS A 154 -4.90 22.82 -2.67
C LYS A 154 -6.19 22.31 -2.02
N SER A 155 -7.03 21.59 -2.77
CA SER A 155 -8.26 20.99 -2.23
C SER A 155 -7.97 19.94 -1.14
N ARG A 156 -6.91 19.14 -1.32
CA ARG A 156 -6.45 18.15 -0.32
C ARG A 156 -5.90 18.81 0.94
N LEU A 157 -5.14 19.90 0.80
CA LEU A 157 -4.64 20.67 1.93
C LEU A 157 -5.79 21.27 2.74
N GLN A 158 -6.79 21.87 2.08
CA GLN A 158 -7.97 22.39 2.77
C GLN A 158 -8.77 21.29 3.48
N LEU A 159 -8.93 20.12 2.84
CA LEU A 159 -9.54 18.96 3.47
C LEU A 159 -8.75 18.52 4.71
N PHE A 160 -7.42 18.47 4.63
CA PHE A 160 -6.56 18.08 5.74
C PHE A 160 -6.66 19.06 6.92
N ILE A 161 -6.59 20.38 6.66
CA ILE A 161 -6.76 21.40 7.71
C ILE A 161 -8.14 21.28 8.35
N TRP A 162 -9.20 21.07 7.55
CA TRP A 162 -10.55 20.88 8.07
C TRP A 162 -10.66 19.63 8.95
N SER A 163 -10.05 18.51 8.53
CA SER A 163 -9.98 17.29 9.33
C SER A 163 -9.24 17.52 10.66
N LEU A 164 -8.12 18.24 10.65
CA LEU A 164 -7.39 18.58 11.88
C LEU A 164 -8.22 19.46 12.83
N LEU A 165 -8.97 20.43 12.30
CA LEU A 165 -9.89 21.24 13.11
C LEU A 165 -10.98 20.39 13.75
N ALA A 166 -11.55 19.44 13.00
CA ALA A 166 -12.54 18.51 13.51
C ALA A 166 -11.96 17.61 14.61
N VAL A 167 -10.77 17.03 14.40
CA VAL A 167 -10.06 16.22 15.40
C VAL A 167 -9.75 17.04 16.64
N ARG A 168 -9.26 18.28 16.48
CA ARG A 168 -9.01 19.17 17.61
C ARG A 168 -10.28 19.41 18.43
N SER A 169 -11.43 19.59 17.78
CA SER A 169 -12.71 19.81 18.46
C SER A 169 -13.19 18.57 19.22
N GLN A 170 -12.98 17.37 18.67
CA GLN A 170 -13.45 16.12 19.25
C GLN A 170 -12.54 15.61 20.39
N TYR A 171 -11.24 15.84 20.25
CA TYR A 171 -10.21 15.32 21.17
C TYR A 171 -9.58 16.41 22.05
N ALA A 172 -10.20 17.60 22.13
CA ALA A 172 -9.68 18.73 22.89
C ALA A 172 -9.47 18.44 24.39
N ILE A 173 -10.33 17.58 24.96
CA ILE A 173 -10.38 17.30 26.40
C ILE A 173 -9.58 16.03 26.74
N LEU A 174 -9.03 15.33 25.74
CA LEU A 174 -8.26 14.11 25.94
C LEU A 174 -6.83 14.42 26.44
N ASP A 175 -6.29 13.53 27.27
CA ASP A 175 -4.98 13.67 27.94
C ASP A 175 -4.79 15.02 28.66
N ASP A 176 -5.78 15.42 29.47
CA ASP A 176 -5.73 16.66 30.27
C ASP A 176 -5.48 17.93 29.41
N GLY A 177 -5.95 17.90 28.16
CA GLY A 177 -5.76 19.00 27.20
C GLY A 177 -4.39 19.03 26.50
N ALA A 178 -3.46 18.12 26.82
CA ALA A 178 -2.17 18.08 26.15
C ALA A 178 -2.30 17.76 24.65
N ARG A 179 -3.23 16.87 24.25
CA ARG A 179 -3.51 16.58 22.83
C ARG A 179 -3.98 17.80 22.07
N PHE A 180 -4.76 18.68 22.71
CA PHE A 180 -5.21 19.92 22.08
C PHE A 180 -4.03 20.76 21.61
N HIS A 181 -2.99 20.89 22.44
CA HIS A 181 -1.79 21.65 22.09
C HIS A 181 -0.99 21.01 20.96
N VAL A 182 -0.84 19.68 20.98
CA VAL A 182 -0.17 18.92 19.91
C VAL A 182 -0.88 19.13 18.57
N ILE A 183 -2.21 19.02 18.55
CA ILE A 183 -3.01 19.23 17.33
C ILE A 183 -2.98 20.69 16.89
N ALA A 184 -3.08 21.64 17.82
CA ALA A 184 -3.01 23.07 17.52
C ALA A 184 -1.64 23.46 16.91
N HIS A 185 -0.55 22.90 17.42
CA HIS A 185 0.78 23.09 16.87
C HIS A 185 0.87 22.58 15.42
N LEU A 186 0.37 21.38 15.14
CA LEU A 186 0.33 20.82 13.79
C LEU A 186 -0.49 21.69 12.82
N ILE A 187 -1.66 22.18 13.25
CA ILE A 187 -2.51 23.06 12.43
C ILE A 187 -1.74 24.32 12.05
N ARG A 188 -1.08 24.96 13.02
CA ARG A 188 -0.31 26.18 12.78
C ARG A 188 0.78 25.96 11.75
N GLU A 189 1.62 24.94 11.94
CA GLU A 189 2.72 24.63 11.00
C GLU A 189 2.21 24.27 9.60
N THR A 190 1.09 23.54 9.53
CA THR A 190 0.44 23.19 8.24
C THR A 190 -0.03 24.43 7.50
N VAL A 191 -0.65 25.39 8.19
CA VAL A 191 -1.11 26.66 7.60
C VAL A 191 0.08 27.52 7.18
N VAL A 192 1.14 27.59 7.99
CA VAL A 192 2.35 28.36 7.68
C VAL A 192 3.04 27.81 6.42
N CYS A 193 3.25 26.49 6.36
CA CYS A 193 3.86 25.84 5.20
C CYS A 193 2.94 25.89 3.96
N GLY A 194 1.63 25.81 4.14
CA GLY A 194 0.63 25.84 3.07
C GLY A 194 0.22 27.24 2.61
N LYS A 195 0.84 28.30 3.12
CA LYS A 195 0.39 29.69 2.88
C LYS A 195 0.25 30.04 1.41
N SER A 196 1.20 29.63 0.56
CA SER A 196 1.16 29.87 -0.90
C SER A 196 -0.06 29.22 -1.57
N MET A 197 -0.41 28.00 -1.15
CA MET A 197 -1.54 27.23 -1.67
C MET A 197 -2.89 27.76 -1.17
N LEU A 198 -2.91 28.44 -0.02
CA LEU A 198 -4.11 28.97 0.63
C LEU A 198 -4.40 30.43 0.25
N ALA A 199 -3.37 31.19 -0.17
CA ALA A 199 -3.46 32.61 -0.48
C ALA A 199 -4.39 32.96 -1.66
N THR A 200 -4.72 32.02 -2.54
CA THR A 200 -5.71 32.25 -3.61
C THR A 200 -7.14 32.44 -3.09
N SER A 201 -7.41 32.18 -1.80
CA SER A 201 -8.72 32.47 -1.17
C SER A 201 -8.82 33.86 -0.54
N MET A 202 -7.73 34.64 -0.53
CA MET A 202 -7.69 35.97 0.09
C MET A 202 -7.35 37.05 -0.94
N VAL A 203 -8.20 37.21 -1.95
CA VAL A 203 -8.27 38.49 -2.66
C VAL A 203 -9.03 39.46 -1.74
N GLY A 204 -8.27 40.34 -1.08
CA GLY A 204 -8.79 41.58 -0.49
C GLY A 204 -9.09 41.55 1.01
N ARG A 205 -8.08 41.68 1.86
CA ARG A 205 -8.15 42.58 3.03
C ARG A 205 -6.76 42.81 3.64
N ASP A 206 -6.20 43.98 3.34
CA ASP A 206 -5.01 44.52 3.99
C ASP A 206 -5.26 44.89 5.46
N ASP A 207 -4.14 44.86 6.19
CA ASP A 207 -3.80 45.54 7.44
C ASP A 207 -4.65 45.32 8.70
N SER A 208 -4.02 44.71 9.71
CA SER A 208 -3.78 45.36 11.01
C SER A 208 -3.32 44.32 12.06
N SER A 209 -2.22 44.66 12.73
CA SER A 209 -1.68 44.00 13.92
C SER A 209 -2.68 44.01 15.09
N ASP A 210 -2.79 42.91 15.82
CA ASP A 210 -2.57 42.89 17.28
C ASP A 210 -2.90 41.53 17.92
N SER A 211 -2.05 41.21 18.90
CA SER A 211 -1.92 39.98 19.66
C SER A 211 -3.15 39.63 20.53
N THR A 212 -3.83 38.51 20.23
CA THR A 212 -4.59 37.70 21.20
C THR A 212 -4.76 36.26 20.63
N SER A 213 -4.21 35.24 21.30
CA SER A 213 -3.27 34.30 20.66
C SER A 213 -3.71 32.85 20.39
N THR A 214 -4.99 32.48 20.39
CA THR A 214 -5.40 31.10 19.98
C THR A 214 -6.86 30.97 19.55
N LEU A 215 -7.78 31.69 20.21
CA LEU A 215 -9.20 31.66 19.85
C LEU A 215 -9.50 32.42 18.54
N LYS A 216 -8.80 33.53 18.31
CA LYS A 216 -8.89 34.36 17.10
C LYS A 216 -8.15 33.72 15.89
N GLU A 217 -7.13 32.89 16.15
CA GLU A 217 -6.47 32.06 15.14
C GLU A 217 -7.44 31.01 14.57
N THR A 218 -8.28 30.42 15.41
CA THR A 218 -9.22 29.39 14.97
C THR A 218 -10.29 29.92 14.01
N SER A 219 -10.85 31.11 14.30
CA SER A 219 -11.84 31.75 13.42
C SER A 219 -11.20 32.28 12.12
N SER A 220 -9.97 32.76 12.17
CA SER A 220 -9.23 33.18 10.96
C SER A 220 -8.81 32.00 10.08
N ILE A 221 -8.45 30.84 10.65
CA ILE A 221 -8.18 29.61 9.88
C ILE A 221 -9.46 29.11 9.19
N HIS A 222 -10.63 29.19 9.85
CA HIS A 222 -11.89 28.83 9.22
C HIS A 222 -12.23 29.73 8.02
N ASN A 223 -11.82 30.99 8.02
CA ASN A 223 -12.00 31.91 6.89
C ASN A 223 -11.09 31.58 5.69
N LEU A 224 -10.00 30.83 5.92
CA LEU A 224 -9.08 30.37 4.88
C LEU A 224 -9.60 29.11 4.14
N ILE A 225 -10.62 28.46 4.69
CA ILE A 225 -11.18 27.21 4.17
C ILE A 225 -12.43 27.53 3.35
N GLN A 226 -12.39 27.17 2.06
CA GLN A 226 -13.57 27.27 1.20
C GLN A 226 -14.46 26.04 1.39
N LYS A 227 -15.65 26.22 1.97
CA LYS A 227 -16.55 25.10 2.31
C LYS A 227 -16.91 24.23 1.11
N ASP A 228 -17.23 24.83 -0.03
CA ASP A 228 -17.60 24.08 -1.25
C ASP A 228 -16.43 23.26 -1.78
N ARG A 229 -15.21 23.78 -1.66
CA ARG A 229 -13.98 23.08 -2.04
C ARG A 229 -13.68 21.90 -1.12
N VAL A 230 -13.93 22.05 0.18
CA VAL A 230 -13.84 20.93 1.12
C VAL A 230 -14.91 19.89 0.80
N LEU A 231 -16.16 20.27 0.53
CA LEU A 231 -17.21 19.33 0.15
C LEU A 231 -16.87 18.56 -1.13
N ALA A 232 -16.35 19.24 -2.16
CA ALA A 232 -15.86 18.59 -3.37
C ALA A 232 -14.69 17.63 -3.08
N ALA A 233 -13.74 18.03 -2.23
CA ALA A 233 -12.62 17.18 -1.83
C ALA A 233 -13.09 15.94 -1.03
N VAL A 234 -14.06 16.09 -0.14
CA VAL A 234 -14.70 14.98 0.59
C VAL A 234 -15.37 14.02 -0.39
N PHE A 235 -16.12 14.54 -1.37
CA PHE A 235 -16.78 13.70 -2.37
C PHE A 235 -15.77 12.90 -3.19
N GLU A 236 -14.70 13.54 -3.66
CA GLU A 236 -13.61 12.87 -4.40
C GLU A 236 -12.87 11.83 -3.54
N GLU A 237 -12.65 12.12 -2.25
CA GLU A 237 -12.07 11.17 -1.30
C GLU A 237 -12.99 9.96 -1.07
N ALA A 238 -14.30 10.18 -0.91
CA ALA A 238 -15.29 9.12 -0.75
C ALA A 238 -15.43 8.26 -2.01
N LYS A 239 -15.34 8.87 -3.19
CA LYS A 239 -15.30 8.17 -4.47
C LYS A 239 -14.04 7.32 -4.59
N TYR A 240 -12.89 7.89 -4.28
CA TYR A 240 -11.61 7.17 -4.28
C TYR A 240 -11.62 5.95 -3.34
N ILE A 241 -12.12 6.11 -2.11
CA ILE A 241 -12.21 5.00 -1.14
C ILE A 241 -13.12 3.89 -1.68
N ARG A 242 -14.28 4.24 -2.25
CA ARG A 242 -15.21 3.26 -2.82
C ARG A 242 -14.56 2.46 -3.93
N THR A 243 -13.94 3.13 -4.90
CA THR A 243 -13.24 2.48 -6.00
C THR A 243 -12.11 1.59 -5.50
N LEU A 244 -11.27 2.09 -4.59
CA LEU A 244 -10.16 1.33 -4.02
C LEU A 244 -10.66 0.07 -3.28
N ASN A 245 -11.76 0.19 -2.54
CA ASN A 245 -12.33 -0.94 -1.80
C ASN A 245 -12.90 -2.00 -2.74
N SER A 246 -13.63 -1.59 -3.79
CA SER A 246 -14.11 -2.50 -4.82
C SER A 246 -12.96 -3.21 -5.53
N ASP A 247 -11.89 -2.50 -5.88
CA ASP A 247 -10.72 -3.07 -6.55
C ASP A 247 -9.99 -4.07 -5.64
N ARG A 248 -9.76 -3.73 -4.36
CA ARG A 248 -9.13 -4.64 -3.39
C ARG A 248 -9.99 -5.86 -3.10
N SER A 249 -11.31 -5.70 -3.02
CA SER A 249 -12.23 -6.82 -2.81
C SER A 249 -12.18 -7.79 -3.99
N ARG A 250 -12.13 -7.26 -5.23
CA ARG A 250 -11.96 -8.08 -6.45
C ARG A 250 -10.61 -8.83 -6.42
N GLN A 251 -9.51 -8.15 -6.09
CA GLN A 251 -8.19 -8.78 -6.00
C GLN A 251 -8.16 -9.89 -4.95
N LEU A 252 -8.80 -9.68 -3.80
CA LEU A 252 -8.89 -10.68 -2.75
C LEU A 252 -9.70 -11.90 -3.20
N GLN A 253 -10.83 -11.69 -3.88
CA GLN A 253 -11.62 -12.78 -4.47
C GLN A 253 -10.81 -13.58 -5.51
N GLU A 254 -10.06 -12.90 -6.37
CA GLU A 254 -9.20 -13.54 -7.38
C GLU A 254 -8.04 -14.34 -6.73
N LEU A 255 -7.50 -13.85 -5.61
CA LEU A 255 -6.47 -14.57 -4.85
C LEU A 255 -7.05 -15.79 -4.14
N CYS A 256 -8.23 -15.68 -3.54
CA CYS A 256 -8.91 -16.83 -2.94
C CYS A 256 -9.24 -17.89 -3.98
N ALA A 257 -9.81 -17.51 -5.12
CA ALA A 257 -10.12 -18.46 -6.21
C ALA A 257 -8.85 -19.20 -6.69
N ARG A 258 -7.73 -18.49 -6.87
CA ARG A 258 -6.45 -19.11 -7.23
C ARG A 258 -5.90 -20.05 -6.14
N MET A 259 -6.12 -19.71 -4.87
CA MET A 259 -5.72 -20.58 -3.76
C MET A 259 -6.54 -21.87 -3.75
N ASP A 260 -7.84 -21.76 -3.98
CA ASP A 260 -8.74 -22.91 -4.06
C ASP A 260 -8.39 -23.81 -5.27
N GLU A 261 -8.16 -23.21 -6.45
CA GLU A 261 -7.69 -23.92 -7.64
C GLU A 261 -6.36 -24.65 -7.38
N ASN A 262 -5.37 -23.97 -6.79
CA ASN A 262 -4.09 -24.58 -6.47
C ASN A 262 -4.24 -25.73 -5.46
N SER A 263 -5.09 -25.56 -4.44
CA SER A 263 -5.33 -26.60 -3.44
C SER A 263 -5.99 -27.84 -4.07
N SER A 264 -6.94 -27.64 -4.99
CA SER A 264 -7.57 -28.70 -5.77
C SER A 264 -6.55 -29.45 -6.62
N VAL A 265 -5.69 -28.72 -7.34
CA VAL A 265 -4.61 -29.34 -8.14
C VAL A 265 -3.64 -30.12 -7.26
N GLU A 266 -3.29 -29.60 -6.09
CA GLU A 266 -2.41 -30.30 -5.14
C GLU A 266 -3.05 -31.59 -4.62
N ILE A 267 -4.33 -31.58 -4.27
CA ILE A 267 -5.08 -32.77 -3.85
C ILE A 267 -5.12 -33.80 -4.99
N ASN A 268 -5.50 -33.38 -6.19
CA ASN A 268 -5.58 -34.28 -7.36
C ASN A 268 -4.21 -34.90 -7.69
N ASN A 269 -3.13 -34.12 -7.62
CA ASN A 269 -1.78 -34.63 -7.85
C ASN A 269 -1.35 -35.62 -6.76
N LYS A 270 -1.71 -35.36 -5.50
CA LYS A 270 -1.45 -36.27 -4.40
C LYS A 270 -2.19 -37.60 -4.60
N GLU A 271 -3.47 -37.56 -4.96
CA GLU A 271 -4.25 -38.76 -5.25
C GLU A 271 -3.67 -39.54 -6.45
N ALA A 272 -3.27 -38.84 -7.51
CA ALA A 272 -2.62 -39.47 -8.67
C ALA A 272 -1.32 -40.20 -8.27
N PHE A 273 -0.50 -39.59 -7.44
CA PHE A 273 0.74 -40.18 -6.94
C PHE A 273 0.50 -41.39 -6.02
N GLU A 274 -0.48 -41.30 -5.12
CA GLU A 274 -0.87 -42.44 -4.26
C GLU A 274 -1.40 -43.63 -5.09
N ASN A 275 -2.20 -43.35 -6.12
CA ASN A 275 -2.69 -44.37 -7.04
C ASN A 275 -1.55 -45.02 -7.84
N GLU A 276 -0.56 -44.24 -8.29
CA GLU A 276 0.62 -44.76 -8.99
C GLU A 276 1.46 -45.68 -8.10
N ILE A 277 1.65 -45.31 -6.83
CA ILE A 277 2.32 -46.17 -5.83
C ILE A 277 1.55 -47.48 -5.66
N GLN A 278 0.23 -47.41 -5.47
CA GLN A 278 -0.59 -48.61 -5.25
C GLN A 278 -0.60 -49.53 -6.48
N ASN A 279 -0.70 -48.96 -7.67
CA ASN A 279 -0.60 -49.70 -8.93
C ASN A 279 0.78 -50.37 -9.07
N SER A 280 1.85 -49.66 -8.77
CA SER A 280 3.22 -50.21 -8.80
C SER A 280 3.40 -51.36 -7.80
N LEU A 281 2.90 -51.21 -6.57
CA LEU A 281 2.95 -52.25 -5.55
C LEU A 281 2.17 -53.50 -5.99
N SER A 282 0.96 -53.34 -6.52
CA SER A 282 0.16 -54.47 -7.00
C SER A 282 0.82 -55.18 -8.20
N ALA A 283 1.46 -54.44 -9.10
CA ALA A 283 2.23 -55.00 -10.22
C ALA A 283 3.45 -55.80 -9.74
N ILE A 284 4.18 -55.31 -8.72
CA ILE A 284 5.31 -56.02 -8.12
C ILE A 284 4.84 -57.31 -7.44
N LEU A 285 3.76 -57.25 -6.64
CA LEU A 285 3.22 -58.42 -5.93
C LEU A 285 2.74 -59.50 -6.91
N SER A 286 2.00 -59.12 -7.95
CA SER A 286 1.53 -60.07 -8.97
C SER A 286 2.68 -60.69 -9.77
N SER A 287 3.73 -59.90 -10.07
CA SER A 287 4.95 -60.42 -10.70
C SER A 287 5.68 -61.41 -9.78
N ASP A 288 5.78 -61.13 -8.48
CA ASP A 288 6.41 -62.03 -7.51
C ASP A 288 5.62 -63.33 -7.33
N GLU A 289 4.29 -63.25 -7.22
CA GLU A 289 3.39 -64.41 -7.17
C GLU A 289 3.56 -65.30 -8.41
N SER A 290 3.61 -64.69 -9.60
CA SER A 290 3.84 -65.40 -10.87
C SER A 290 5.20 -66.10 -10.88
N ARG A 291 6.27 -65.43 -10.43
CA ARG A 291 7.61 -66.04 -10.33
C ARG A 291 7.64 -67.21 -9.36
N ARG A 292 6.97 -67.12 -8.21
CA ARG A 292 6.85 -68.22 -7.24
C ARG A 292 6.09 -69.40 -7.83
N ALA A 293 4.98 -69.15 -8.52
CA ALA A 293 4.19 -70.19 -9.17
C ALA A 293 5.02 -70.94 -10.24
N VAL A 294 5.77 -70.21 -11.07
CA VAL A 294 6.68 -70.81 -12.06
C VAL A 294 7.75 -71.66 -11.38
N TYR A 295 8.37 -71.16 -10.31
CA TYR A 295 9.39 -71.90 -9.57
C TYR A 295 8.86 -73.22 -8.98
N LEU A 296 7.66 -73.19 -8.38
CA LEU A 296 7.01 -74.39 -7.85
C LEU A 296 6.73 -75.43 -8.93
N LEU A 297 6.21 -74.99 -10.09
CA LEU A 297 5.95 -75.87 -11.22
C LEU A 297 7.24 -76.52 -11.74
N THR A 298 8.31 -75.75 -11.91
CA THR A 298 9.62 -76.30 -12.35
C THR A 298 10.20 -77.27 -11.33
N HIS A 299 10.04 -77.01 -10.04
CA HIS A 299 10.50 -77.91 -8.98
C HIS A 299 9.70 -79.23 -8.96
N GLU A 300 8.37 -79.17 -9.12
CA GLU A 300 7.52 -80.35 -9.21
C GLU A 300 7.84 -81.19 -10.45
N GLU A 301 8.04 -80.56 -11.62
CA GLU A 301 8.49 -81.21 -12.85
C GLU A 301 9.83 -81.94 -12.64
N HIS A 302 10.79 -81.29 -11.97
CA HIS A 302 12.09 -81.90 -11.70
C HIS A 302 11.99 -83.12 -10.77
N GLN A 303 11.19 -83.04 -9.70
CA GLN A 303 10.94 -84.20 -8.83
C GLN A 303 10.29 -85.36 -9.60
N GLN A 304 9.35 -85.08 -10.47
CA GLN A 304 8.66 -86.09 -11.28
C GLN A 304 9.61 -86.79 -12.27
N ASN A 305 10.59 -86.06 -12.80
CA ASN A 305 11.62 -86.61 -13.69
C ASN A 305 12.68 -87.45 -12.96
N VAL A 306 12.98 -87.14 -11.70
CA VAL A 306 13.95 -87.91 -10.88
C VAL A 306 13.34 -89.19 -10.30
N ALA A 307 12.02 -89.24 -10.10
CA ALA A 307 11.31 -90.41 -9.57
C ALA A 307 10.94 -91.48 -10.62
N LYS A 308 11.32 -91.28 -11.89
CA LYS A 308 11.10 -92.19 -13.03
C LYS A 308 12.38 -92.95 -13.39
#